data_AF-A0A1X7G412-F1
#
_entry.id   AF-A0A1X7G412-F1
#
_cell.length_a   1.000
_cell.length_b   1.000
_cell.length_c   1.000
_cell.angle_alpha   90.00
_cell.angle_beta   90.00
_cell.angle_gamma   90.00
#
_symmetry.space_group_name_H-M   'P 1'
#
loop_
_entity.id
_entity.type
_entity.pdbx_description
1 polymer ?
#
loop_
_entity_poly.entity_id
_entity_poly.type
_entity_poly.pdbx_seq_one_letter_code
_entity_poly.pdbx_strand_id
1 'polypeptide(L)' 'MNSDKSKTADPVGSDLVTKGAFALYRAENAHRVSEFQKSQNAEAAIAADFDAYRTRYLRKFKDIFDSLSEQGLTVTRAV' A
#
# COMPACT_ATOMS: atom_id res chain seq x y z
N MET A 1 -24.25 -22.04 21.72
CA MET A 1 -23.02 -22.05 20.91
C MET A 1 -23.37 -21.51 19.53
N ASN A 2 -23.05 -20.26 19.24
CA ASN A 2 -22.99 -19.76 17.86
C ASN A 2 -21.76 -18.85 17.81
N SER A 3 -20.73 -19.37 17.16
CA SER A 3 -19.42 -18.75 17.03
C SER A 3 -19.53 -17.53 16.13
N ASP A 4 -19.48 -16.34 16.71
CA ASP A 4 -19.11 -15.14 15.99
C ASP A 4 -17.71 -15.37 15.42
N LYS A 5 -17.65 -15.60 14.11
CA LYS A 5 -16.40 -15.56 13.35
C LYS A 5 -15.87 -14.15 13.47
N SER A 6 -14.99 -13.93 14.45
CA SER A 6 -14.05 -12.83 14.45
C SER A 6 -13.45 -12.75 13.06
N LYS A 7 -13.76 -11.67 12.33
CA LYS A 7 -13.01 -11.25 11.15
C LYS A 7 -11.56 -11.08 11.60
N THR A 8 -10.77 -12.13 11.50
CA THR A 8 -9.32 -12.05 11.53
C THR A 8 -8.95 -11.25 10.29
N ALA A 9 -8.83 -9.94 10.46
CA ALA A 9 -8.18 -9.08 9.48
C ALA A 9 -6.80 -9.70 9.25
N ASP A 10 -6.58 -10.25 8.06
CA ASP A 10 -5.33 -10.93 7.73
C ASP A 10 -4.19 -9.90 7.84
N PRO A 11 -3.36 -9.98 8.91
CA PRO A 11 -2.38 -8.95 9.19
C PRO A 11 -1.31 -8.89 8.09
N VAL A 12 -1.08 -10.02 7.40
CA VAL A 12 -0.14 -10.12 6.28
C VAL A 12 -0.70 -9.44 5.03
N GLY A 13 -1.99 -9.68 4.72
CA GLY A 13 -2.67 -9.00 3.62
C GLY A 13 -2.74 -7.48 3.81
N SER A 14 -3.02 -7.03 5.03
CA SER A 14 -3.04 -5.60 5.40
C SER A 14 -1.65 -4.93 5.25
N ASP A 15 -0.58 -5.63 5.64
CA ASP A 15 0.79 -5.16 5.51
C ASP A 15 1.24 -5.08 4.03
N LEU A 16 0.93 -6.10 3.22
CA LEU A 16 1.21 -6.08 1.77
C LEU A 16 0.45 -4.98 1.05
N VAL A 17 -0.83 -4.78 1.37
CA VAL A 17 -1.63 -3.69 0.78
C VAL A 17 -1.06 -2.33 1.14
N THR A 18 -0.63 -2.14 2.39
CA THR A 18 -0.05 -0.87 2.84
C THR A 18 1.30 -0.58 2.16
N LYS A 19 2.20 -1.57 2.11
CA LYS A 19 3.51 -1.44 1.43
C LYS A 19 3.35 -1.24 -0.06
N GLY A 20 2.43 -1.99 -0.68
CA GLY A 20 2.10 -1.85 -2.10
C GLY A 20 1.50 -0.49 -2.44
N ALA A 21 0.60 0.03 -1.60
CA ALA A 21 0.04 1.38 -1.76
C ALA A 21 1.12 2.46 -1.71
N PHE A 22 2.09 2.34 -0.79
CA PHE A 22 3.21 3.28 -0.71
C PHE A 22 4.13 3.17 -1.93
N ALA A 23 4.43 1.95 -2.39
CA ALA A 23 5.22 1.72 -3.60
C ALA A 23 4.52 2.29 -4.85
N LEU A 24 3.21 2.09 -4.98
CA LEU A 24 2.39 2.64 -6.05
C LEU A 24 2.41 4.17 -6.03
N TYR A 25 2.27 4.79 -4.85
CA TYR A 25 2.42 6.24 -4.69
C TYR A 25 3.78 6.72 -5.19
N ARG A 26 4.89 6.05 -4.81
CA ARG A 26 6.22 6.45 -5.28
C ARG A 26 6.36 6.36 -6.80
N ALA A 27 5.81 5.30 -7.40
CA ALA A 27 5.87 5.09 -8.84
C ALA A 27 5.09 6.15 -9.61
N GLU A 28 3.88 6.50 -9.17
CA GLU A 28 3.01 7.46 -9.87
C GLU A 28 3.41 8.92 -9.64
N ASN A 29 4.17 9.22 -8.59
CA ASN A 29 4.53 10.58 -8.20
C ASN A 29 6.04 10.83 -8.29
N ALA A 30 6.71 10.23 -9.28
CA ALA A 30 8.17 10.28 -9.42
C ALA A 30 8.76 11.70 -9.32
N HIS A 31 8.11 12.70 -9.93
CA HIS A 31 8.52 14.11 -9.81
C HIS A 31 8.47 14.62 -8.36
N ARG A 32 7.37 14.38 -7.63
CA ARG A 32 7.27 14.79 -6.22
C ARG A 32 8.29 14.08 -5.34
N VAL A 33 8.46 12.77 -5.57
CA VAL A 33 9.48 11.97 -4.88
C VAL A 33 10.88 12.54 -5.11
N SER A 34 11.20 12.94 -6.35
CA SER A 34 12.50 13.56 -6.66
C SER A 34 12.71 14.90 -5.98
N GLU A 35 11.64 15.67 -5.74
CA GLU A 35 11.75 16.90 -4.94
C GLU A 35 12.00 16.59 -3.47
N PHE A 36 11.29 15.63 -2.88
CA PHE A 36 11.53 15.23 -1.48
C PHE A 36 12.91 14.63 -1.24
N GLN A 37 13.48 13.95 -2.25
CA GLN A 37 14.84 13.41 -2.21
C GLN A 37 15.93 14.47 -2.01
N LYS A 38 15.62 15.76 -2.25
CA LYS A 38 16.53 16.87 -1.99
C LYS A 38 16.55 17.31 -0.52
N SER A 39 15.58 16.86 0.28
CA SER A 39 15.48 17.22 1.70
C SER A 39 16.41 16.38 2.58
N GLN A 40 16.73 16.87 3.78
CA GLN A 40 17.57 16.15 4.75
C GLN A 40 16.95 14.83 5.23
N ASN A 41 15.61 14.70 5.17
CA ASN A 41 14.90 13.48 5.57
C ASN A 41 13.86 13.10 4.50
N ALA A 42 14.37 12.69 3.34
CA ALA A 42 13.58 12.36 2.17
C ALA A 42 12.47 11.33 2.44
N GLU A 43 12.78 10.21 3.10
CA GLU A 43 11.79 9.15 3.34
C GLU A 43 10.69 9.62 4.29
N ALA A 44 10.99 10.43 5.31
CA ALA A 44 9.95 11.00 6.16
C ALA A 44 9.04 12.00 5.40
N ALA A 45 9.62 12.82 4.51
CA ALA A 45 8.85 13.74 3.68
C ALA A 45 7.94 13.00 2.68
N ILE A 46 8.45 11.94 2.05
CA ILE A 46 7.67 11.08 1.14
C ILE A 46 6.55 10.37 1.91
N ALA A 47 6.83 9.86 3.12
CA ALA A 47 5.82 9.21 3.96
C ALA A 47 4.73 10.19 4.41
N ALA A 48 5.10 11.43 4.75
CA ALA A 48 4.16 12.48 5.12
C ALA A 48 3.25 12.88 3.94
N ASP A 49 3.81 13.06 2.73
CA ASP A 49 2.99 13.36 1.55
C ASP A 49 2.11 12.18 1.17
N PHE A 50 2.59 10.94 1.31
CA PHE A 50 1.76 9.75 1.13
C PHE A 50 0.57 9.74 2.10
N ASP A 51 0.74 10.12 3.37
CA ASP A 51 -0.33 10.09 4.36
C ASP A 51 -1.53 10.96 3.94
N ALA A 52 -1.27 12.10 3.29
CA ALA A 52 -2.29 12.97 2.72
C ALA A 52 -3.14 12.29 1.62
N TYR A 53 -2.60 11.27 0.95
CA TYR A 53 -3.29 10.51 -0.11
C TYR A 53 -3.54 9.04 0.26
N ARG A 54 -3.28 8.65 1.51
CA ARG A 54 -3.20 7.26 1.95
C ARG A 54 -4.45 6.46 1.60
N THR A 55 -5.63 6.99 1.92
CA THR A 55 -6.91 6.33 1.63
C THR A 55 -7.09 6.04 0.14
N ARG A 56 -6.67 6.95 -0.74
CA ARG A 56 -6.77 6.80 -2.19
C ARG A 56 -5.87 5.66 -2.67
N TYR A 57 -4.62 5.63 -2.23
CA TYR A 57 -3.65 4.62 -2.66
C TYR A 57 -3.90 3.25 -2.04
N LEU A 58 -4.37 3.20 -0.79
CA LEU A 58 -4.81 1.94 -0.16
C LEU A 58 -5.94 1.30 -0.94
N ARG A 59 -6.99 2.06 -1.28
CA ARG A 59 -8.09 1.55 -2.10
C ARG A 59 -7.58 1.11 -3.48
N LYS A 60 -6.83 1.97 -4.17
CA LYS A 60 -6.32 1.68 -5.52
C LYS A 60 -5.47 0.41 -5.56
N PHE A 61 -4.55 0.23 -4.60
CA PHE A 61 -3.73 -0.97 -4.55
C PHE A 61 -4.54 -2.20 -4.11
N LYS A 62 -5.52 -2.03 -3.21
CA LYS A 62 -6.44 -3.10 -2.83
C LYS A 62 -7.25 -3.60 -4.03
N ASP A 63 -7.77 -2.70 -4.87
CA ASP A 63 -8.52 -3.08 -6.07
C ASP A 63 -7.65 -3.91 -7.03
N ILE A 64 -6.37 -3.54 -7.18
CA ILE A 64 -5.39 -4.33 -7.96
C ILE A 64 -5.13 -5.69 -7.31
N PHE A 65 -4.88 -5.71 -6.00
CA PHE A 65 -4.62 -6.93 -5.24
C PHE A 65 -5.78 -7.92 -5.32
N ASP A 66 -7.01 -7.43 -5.17
CA ASP A 66 -8.22 -8.23 -5.25
C ASP A 66 -8.43 -8.75 -6.68
N SER A 67 -8.24 -7.91 -7.71
CA SER A 67 -8.36 -8.31 -9.12
C SER A 67 -7.36 -9.40 -9.51
N LEU A 68 -6.14 -9.36 -8.98
CA LEU A 68 -5.15 -10.42 -9.17
C LEU A 68 -5.56 -11.70 -8.44
N SER A 69 -6.08 -11.57 -7.22
CA SER A 69 -6.57 -12.71 -6.43
C SER A 69 -7.76 -13.41 -7.10
N GLU A 70 -8.68 -12.65 -7.70
CA GLU A 70 -9.81 -13.16 -8.49
C GLU A 70 -9.36 -13.95 -9.72
N GLN A 71 -8.19 -13.62 -10.28
CA GLN A 71 -7.56 -14.36 -11.37
C GLN A 71 -6.76 -15.59 -10.88
N GLY A 72 -6.81 -15.90 -9.58
CA GLY A 72 -6.03 -16.98 -8.97
C GLY A 72 -4.54 -16.65 -8.82
N LEU A 73 -4.14 -15.39 -8.98
CA LEU A 73 -2.76 -14.94 -8.83
C LEU A 73 -2.49 -14.50 -7.40
N THR A 74 -1.35 -14.94 -6.85
CA THR A 74 -0.92 -14.54 -5.50
C THR A 74 0.09 -13.40 -5.59
N VAL A 75 -0.18 -12.29 -4.90
CA VAL A 75 0.77 -11.18 -4.77
C VAL A 75 1.74 -11.47 -3.63
N THR A 76 3.03 -11.41 -3.91
CA THR A 76 4.10 -11.59 -2.91
C THR A 76 5.09 -10.43 -2.96
N ARG A 77 5.82 -10.22 -1.87
CA ARG A 77 6.93 -9.27 -1.86
C ARG A 77 8.13 -9.92 -2.55
N ALA A 78 8.67 -9.26 -3.58
CA ALA A 78 9.93 -9.67 -4.19
C ALA A 78 11.07 -9.59 -3.17
N VAL A 79 11.90 -10.65 -3.13
CA VAL A 79 13.10 -10.78 -2.29
C VAL A 79 14.35 -10.40 -3.06
#